data_AF-A0AAW0AU74-F1
#
_entry.id   AF-A0AAW0AU74-F1
#
_cell.length_a   1.000
_cell.length_b   1.000
_cell.length_c   1.000
_cell.angle_alpha   90.00
_cell.angle_beta   90.00
_cell.angle_gamma   90.00
#
_symmetry.space_group_name_H-M   'P 1'
#
loop_
_entity.id
_entity.type
_entity.pdbx_description
1 polymer ?
#
loop_
_entity_poly.entity_id
_entity_poly.type
_entity_poly.pdbx_seq_one_letter_code
_entity_poly.pdbx_strand_id
1 'polypeptide(L)'
;MDADQTPAPIPVFTSEIDEARETAIMAGAMAGLMLGELRKNVSALLKTAQCIRRNADAWPRNITFVLSAVDEIRDLMLCRQYHAPDLRPAAVSDTPSPPTFAEVVKAPPEPAETRPQQPSKPRHQPTAARRDAAKPSRRALPSTRLIVDLSGCHPTKKPHPASLCNALNDALGGRLAVSAVSTTRSGNLILHASAPACSAQALAAHRSLVWSTISPPLGITDPAEPPMYPADPWHKVVFHRVPLMQPGALPSDRDFIREVAKRNQLPGTQYRIGNVRFLLERDKAPREEVTVRVDFIEQEDARRFLRDGIFLFGSHCRATRYKPRSSNGRQTSGGHG
;
A
#
# COMPACT_ATOMS: atom_id res chain seq x y z
N MET A 1 -48.71 -13.69 -64.79
CA MET A 1 -49.36 -12.55 -64.12
C MET A 1 -48.71 -12.48 -62.76
N ASP A 2 -47.53 -11.87 -62.73
CA ASP A 2 -46.68 -11.79 -61.56
C ASP A 2 -46.90 -10.44 -60.91
N ALA A 3 -47.34 -10.46 -59.65
CA ALA A 3 -47.59 -9.28 -58.85
C ALA A 3 -46.25 -8.80 -58.25
N ASP A 4 -45.83 -7.63 -58.69
CA ASP A 4 -44.67 -6.87 -58.24
C ASP A 4 -44.86 -6.44 -56.76
N GLN A 5 -44.13 -7.09 -55.84
CA GLN A 5 -44.10 -6.73 -54.42
C GLN A 5 -42.90 -5.82 -54.15
N THR A 6 -43.18 -4.52 -54.05
CA THR A 6 -42.21 -3.52 -53.59
C THR A 6 -42.00 -3.63 -52.08
N PRO A 7 -40.74 -3.76 -51.59
CA PRO A 7 -40.48 -3.84 -50.15
C PRO A 7 -40.70 -2.48 -49.47
N ALA A 8 -41.43 -2.50 -48.35
CA ALA A 8 -41.69 -1.33 -47.53
C ALA A 8 -40.40 -0.78 -46.90
N PRO A 9 -40.24 0.56 -46.81
CA PRO A 9 -39.05 1.19 -46.23
C PRO A 9 -38.98 0.92 -44.72
N ILE A 10 -37.78 0.52 -44.27
CA ILE A 10 -37.47 0.31 -42.86
C ILE A 10 -37.38 1.68 -42.16
N PRO A 11 -38.13 1.93 -41.08
CA PRO A 11 -38.04 3.17 -40.33
C PRO A 11 -36.68 3.25 -39.62
N VAL A 12 -35.91 4.28 -39.97
CA VAL A 12 -34.64 4.60 -39.29
C VAL A 12 -34.99 5.31 -37.97
N PHE A 13 -34.66 4.67 -36.85
CA PHE A 13 -34.79 5.23 -35.50
C PHE A 13 -33.70 6.30 -35.28
N THR A 14 -33.95 7.53 -35.71
CA THR A 14 -33.03 8.66 -35.49
C THR A 14 -33.17 9.30 -34.11
N SER A 15 -34.28 9.08 -33.39
CA SER A 15 -34.59 9.81 -32.14
C SER A 15 -33.73 9.40 -30.94
N GLU A 16 -33.33 8.14 -30.81
CA GLU A 16 -32.56 7.66 -29.63
C GLU A 16 -31.10 8.12 -29.67
N ILE A 17 -30.53 8.31 -30.87
CA ILE A 17 -29.14 8.75 -31.03
C ILE A 17 -28.99 10.23 -30.66
N ASP A 18 -30.00 11.04 -30.95
CA ASP A 18 -30.00 12.47 -30.63
C ASP A 18 -30.16 12.71 -29.12
N GLU A 19 -31.00 11.95 -28.42
CA GLU A 19 -31.19 12.07 -26.97
C GLU A 19 -29.93 11.66 -26.18
N ALA A 20 -29.25 10.58 -26.60
CA ALA A 20 -27.99 10.16 -26.00
C ALA A 20 -26.87 11.20 -26.19
N ARG A 21 -26.86 11.88 -27.35
CA ARG A 21 -25.89 12.93 -27.67
C ARG A 21 -26.12 14.19 -26.83
N GLU A 22 -27.37 14.62 -26.68
CA GLU A 22 -27.72 15.77 -25.84
C GLU A 22 -27.37 15.52 -24.36
N THR A 23 -27.65 14.31 -23.87
CA THR A 23 -27.33 13.91 -22.48
C THR A 23 -25.82 13.95 -22.23
N ALA A 24 -25.02 13.47 -23.18
CA ALA A 24 -23.55 13.50 -23.08
C ALA A 24 -22.99 14.94 -23.09
N ILE A 25 -23.56 15.83 -23.90
CA ILE A 25 -23.17 17.25 -23.96
C ILE A 25 -23.47 17.95 -22.63
N MET A 26 -24.66 17.72 -22.07
CA MET A 26 -25.07 18.30 -20.78
C MET A 26 -24.21 17.79 -19.61
N ALA A 27 -23.90 16.49 -19.59
CA ALA A 27 -23.00 15.92 -18.60
C ALA A 27 -21.58 16.52 -18.69
N GLY A 28 -21.06 16.72 -19.91
CA GLY A 28 -19.78 17.37 -20.15
C GLY A 28 -19.76 18.84 -19.65
N ALA A 29 -20.83 19.59 -19.92
CA ALA A 29 -20.97 20.98 -19.48
C ALA A 29 -21.03 21.09 -17.94
N MET A 30 -21.80 20.23 -17.26
CA MET A 30 -21.87 20.19 -15.80
C MET A 30 -20.53 19.81 -15.16
N ALA A 31 -19.84 18.81 -15.73
CA ALA A 31 -18.50 18.43 -15.26
C ALA A 31 -17.51 19.60 -15.41
N GLY A 32 -17.56 20.34 -16.52
CA GLY A 32 -16.75 21.53 -16.75
C GLY A 32 -17.01 22.64 -15.72
N LEU A 33 -18.28 22.91 -15.39
CA LEU A 33 -18.65 23.89 -14.36
C LEU A 33 -18.17 23.48 -12.96
N MET A 34 -18.35 22.21 -12.58
CA MET A 34 -17.87 21.71 -11.29
C MET A 34 -16.34 21.76 -11.17
N LEU A 35 -15.62 21.43 -12.25
CA LEU A 35 -14.16 21.55 -12.31
C LEU A 35 -13.71 23.02 -12.22
N GLY A 36 -14.44 23.93 -12.85
CA GLY A 36 -14.19 25.37 -12.76
C GLY A 36 -14.31 25.90 -11.32
N GLU A 37 -15.39 25.52 -10.64
CA GLU A 37 -15.64 25.95 -9.26
C GLU A 37 -14.66 25.32 -8.27
N LEU A 38 -14.31 24.04 -8.46
CA LEU A 38 -13.26 23.37 -7.68
C LEU A 38 -11.91 24.08 -7.83
N ARG A 39 -11.53 24.51 -9.05
CA ARG A 39 -10.29 25.26 -9.28
C ARG A 39 -10.28 26.61 -8.56
N LYS A 40 -11.41 27.33 -8.55
CA LYS A 40 -11.52 28.60 -7.81
C LYS A 40 -11.37 28.38 -6.31
N ASN A 41 -12.05 27.37 -5.76
CA ASN A 41 -11.99 27.04 -4.35
C ASN A 41 -10.57 26.63 -3.93
N VAL A 42 -9.89 25.80 -4.72
CA VAL A 42 -8.49 25.43 -4.43
C VAL A 42 -7.55 26.64 -4.56
N SER A 43 -7.73 27.51 -5.54
CA SER A 43 -6.93 28.74 -5.66
C SER A 43 -7.12 29.69 -4.48
N ALA A 44 -8.36 29.88 -4.01
CA ALA A 44 -8.66 30.67 -2.82
C ALA A 44 -7.97 30.06 -1.58
N LEU A 45 -8.04 28.74 -1.42
CA LEU A 45 -7.46 28.01 -0.30
C LEU A 45 -5.92 28.09 -0.30
N LEU A 46 -5.30 28.02 -1.48
CA LEU A 46 -3.85 28.24 -1.65
C LEU A 46 -3.42 29.67 -1.30
N LYS A 47 -4.20 30.69 -1.70
CA LYS A 47 -3.94 32.09 -1.34
C LYS A 47 -4.03 32.30 0.17
N THR A 48 -5.05 31.73 0.82
CA THR A 48 -5.20 31.77 2.28
C THR A 48 -4.02 31.09 2.97
N ALA A 49 -3.60 29.92 2.50
CA ALA A 49 -2.42 29.22 3.04
C ALA A 49 -1.12 30.02 2.88
N GLN A 50 -0.93 30.71 1.76
CA GLN A 50 0.21 31.61 1.55
C GLN A 50 0.17 32.82 2.50
N CYS A 51 -1.02 33.39 2.73
CA CYS A 51 -1.21 34.48 3.68
C CYS A 51 -0.88 34.04 5.12
N ILE A 52 -1.30 32.83 5.50
CA ILE A 52 -0.96 32.20 6.77
C ILE A 52 0.55 32.00 6.91
N ARG A 53 1.23 31.48 5.88
CA ARG A 53 2.70 31.28 5.90
C ARG A 53 3.48 32.57 6.10
N ARG A 54 3.02 33.68 5.52
CA ARG A 54 3.67 34.99 5.67
C ARG A 54 3.53 35.57 7.08
N ASN A 55 2.54 35.09 7.86
CA ASN A 55 2.26 35.55 9.21
C ASN A 55 2.54 34.46 10.26
N ALA A 56 3.38 33.46 9.93
CA ALA A 56 3.53 32.23 10.70
C ALA A 56 3.97 32.43 12.18
N ASP A 57 4.61 33.56 12.51
CA ASP A 57 5.07 33.86 13.87
C ASP A 57 3.91 34.17 14.84
N ALA A 58 2.69 34.44 14.34
CA ALA A 58 1.54 34.86 15.14
C ALA A 58 0.48 33.77 15.37
N TRP A 59 0.66 32.54 14.84
CA TRP A 59 -0.42 31.55 14.80
C TRP A 59 -0.12 30.25 15.58
N PRO A 60 -1.14 29.62 16.18
CA PRO A 60 -0.98 28.42 17.00
C PRO A 60 -0.61 27.16 16.18
N ARG A 61 0.02 26.18 16.85
CA ARG A 61 0.56 24.90 16.30
C ARG A 61 -0.43 24.05 15.48
N ASN A 62 -1.72 24.33 15.53
CA ASN A 62 -2.73 23.60 14.75
C ASN A 62 -2.72 23.97 13.25
N ILE A 63 -2.07 25.07 12.86
CA ILE A 63 -1.99 25.52 11.46
C ILE A 63 -1.07 24.65 10.60
N THR A 64 -0.11 23.96 11.21
CA THR A 64 0.80 23.04 10.51
C THR A 64 0.07 21.89 9.82
N PHE A 65 -1.06 21.44 10.37
CA PHE A 65 -1.91 20.41 9.75
C PHE A 65 -2.59 20.93 8.49
N VAL A 66 -3.16 22.14 8.55
CA VAL A 66 -3.80 22.80 7.41
C VAL A 66 -2.79 23.05 6.30
N LEU A 67 -1.61 23.57 6.63
CA LEU A 67 -0.55 23.81 5.63
C LEU A 67 -0.04 22.52 4.97
N SER A 68 0.01 21.41 5.72
CA SER A 68 0.41 20.10 5.18
C SER A 68 -0.64 19.53 4.22
N ALA A 69 -1.93 19.63 4.57
CA ALA A 69 -3.02 19.19 3.69
C ALA A 69 -3.08 20.02 2.39
N VAL A 70 -2.75 21.32 2.49
CA VAL A 70 -2.68 22.20 1.31
C VAL A 70 -1.51 21.86 0.39
N ASP A 71 -0.34 21.54 0.94
CA ASP A 71 0.80 21.08 0.12
C ASP A 71 0.46 19.75 -0.59
N GLU A 72 -0.22 18.83 0.09
CA GLU A 72 -0.63 17.54 -0.49
C GLU A 72 -1.63 17.71 -1.64
N ILE A 73 -2.62 18.61 -1.49
CA ILE A 73 -3.55 18.96 -2.58
C ILE A 73 -2.81 19.60 -3.76
N ARG A 74 -1.84 20.49 -3.47
CA ARG A 74 -1.03 21.13 -4.52
C ARG A 74 -0.22 20.11 -5.31
N ASP A 75 0.43 19.19 -4.61
CA ASP A 75 1.28 18.17 -5.24
C ASP A 75 0.43 17.18 -6.06
N LEU A 76 -0.77 16.81 -5.60
CA LEU A 76 -1.74 16.02 -6.37
C LEU A 76 -2.20 16.74 -7.66
N MET A 77 -2.40 18.07 -7.60
CA MET A 77 -2.76 18.85 -8.78
C MET A 77 -1.64 18.95 -9.80
N LEU A 78 -0.39 19.16 -9.33
CA LEU A 78 0.78 19.21 -10.20
C LEU A 78 1.02 17.86 -10.89
N CYS A 79 0.88 16.75 -10.17
CA CYS A 79 1.01 15.40 -10.75
C CYS A 79 -0.05 15.11 -11.85
N ARG A 80 -1.27 15.66 -11.74
CA ARG A 80 -2.29 15.53 -12.79
C ARG A 80 -2.03 16.39 -14.02
N GLN A 81 -1.38 17.54 -13.87
CA GLN A 81 -1.06 18.43 -14.98
C GLN A 81 -0.02 17.84 -15.94
N TYR A 82 0.84 16.93 -15.47
CA TYR A 82 1.84 16.25 -16.29
C TYR A 82 1.34 15.00 -17.05
N HIS A 83 0.10 14.56 -16.82
CA HIS A 83 -0.46 13.34 -17.42
C HIS A 83 -1.70 13.57 -18.28
N ALA A 84 -1.98 14.80 -18.73
CA ALA A 84 -2.93 15.00 -19.81
C ALA A 84 -2.31 14.46 -21.12
N PRO A 85 -2.87 13.41 -21.75
CA PRO A 85 -2.35 12.93 -23.02
C PRO A 85 -2.52 14.03 -24.07
N ASP A 86 -1.40 14.52 -24.60
CA ASP A 86 -1.37 15.45 -25.72
C ASP A 86 -1.92 14.71 -26.95
N LEU A 87 -3.22 14.82 -27.19
CA LEU A 87 -3.90 14.28 -28.38
C LEU A 87 -3.52 15.14 -29.59
N ARG A 88 -2.28 15.00 -30.06
CA ARG A 88 -1.87 15.46 -31.38
C ARG A 88 -2.06 14.33 -32.39
N PRO A 89 -2.66 14.58 -33.57
CA PRO A 89 -2.76 13.58 -34.62
C PRO A 89 -1.36 13.24 -35.16
N ALA A 90 -1.08 11.94 -35.25
CA ALA A 90 0.19 11.40 -35.73
C ALA A 90 0.43 11.81 -37.20
N ALA A 91 1.44 12.64 -37.41
CA ALA A 91 2.03 12.86 -38.73
C ALA A 91 2.98 11.69 -39.03
N VAL A 92 2.77 11.10 -40.20
CA VAL A 92 3.58 10.04 -40.80
C VAL A 92 4.92 10.64 -41.23
N SER A 93 6.04 10.10 -40.75
CA SER A 93 7.36 10.29 -41.39
C SER A 93 8.36 9.21 -40.95
N ASP A 94 8.69 8.40 -41.95
CA ASP A 94 10.03 8.06 -42.42
C ASP A 94 11.06 7.45 -41.46
N THR A 95 11.19 6.13 -41.66
CA THR A 95 12.32 5.25 -41.38
C THR A 95 13.66 5.80 -41.92
N PRO A 96 14.74 5.75 -41.13
CA PRO A 96 16.08 5.63 -41.67
C PRO A 96 16.75 4.30 -41.27
N SER A 97 17.45 3.75 -42.25
CA SER A 97 18.27 2.53 -42.25
C SER A 97 19.45 2.55 -41.27
N PRO A 98 20.02 1.38 -40.90
CA PRO A 98 21.15 1.28 -39.98
C PRO A 98 22.51 1.47 -40.69
N PRO A 99 23.55 1.96 -39.99
CA PRO A 99 24.91 1.89 -40.50
C PRO A 99 25.57 0.54 -40.18
N THR A 100 25.97 -0.13 -41.26
CA THR A 100 27.04 -1.11 -41.34
C THR A 100 28.39 -0.42 -41.10
N PHE A 101 29.26 -0.95 -40.23
CA PHE A 101 30.71 -0.96 -40.45
C PHE A 101 31.38 -2.07 -39.61
N ALA A 102 32.14 -2.90 -40.32
CA ALA A 102 33.22 -3.73 -39.80
C ALA A 102 34.36 -2.80 -39.28
N GLU A 103 35.45 -3.19 -38.64
CA GLU A 103 36.34 -4.34 -38.82
C GLU A 103 37.47 -4.17 -37.77
N VAL A 104 38.02 -5.29 -37.30
CA VAL A 104 39.45 -5.54 -36.94
C VAL A 104 40.14 -4.64 -35.89
N VAL A 105 40.83 -5.28 -34.92
CA VAL A 105 42.28 -5.14 -34.63
C VAL A 105 42.64 -5.91 -33.33
N LYS A 106 43.25 -7.08 -33.53
CA LYS A 106 44.60 -7.48 -33.06
C LYS A 106 44.83 -7.76 -31.56
N ALA A 107 44.99 -9.06 -31.25
CA ALA A 107 45.82 -9.57 -30.14
C ALA A 107 47.32 -9.39 -30.45
N PRO A 108 48.23 -9.30 -29.45
CA PRO A 108 48.98 -10.49 -28.98
C PRO A 108 49.52 -10.35 -27.51
N PRO A 109 50.54 -11.10 -27.04
CA PRO A 109 50.46 -12.38 -26.32
C PRO A 109 50.93 -12.31 -24.83
N GLU A 110 50.76 -13.43 -24.13
CA GLU A 110 51.30 -13.77 -22.80
C GLU A 110 52.81 -13.49 -22.64
N PRO A 111 53.26 -13.35 -21.38
CA PRO A 111 54.15 -14.40 -20.86
C PRO A 111 53.76 -14.92 -19.48
N ALA A 112 54.10 -16.19 -19.30
CA ALA A 112 53.86 -17.05 -18.16
C ALA A 112 54.52 -16.54 -16.86
N GLU A 113 53.79 -16.67 -15.75
CA GLU A 113 54.39 -16.65 -14.43
C GLU A 113 53.94 -17.84 -13.56
N THR A 114 54.97 -18.51 -13.09
CA THR A 114 55.09 -19.77 -12.40
C THR A 114 54.32 -19.78 -11.08
N ARG A 115 53.29 -20.62 -10.96
CA ARG A 115 52.58 -20.85 -9.69
C ARG A 115 53.16 -22.08 -8.98
N PRO A 116 53.70 -21.96 -7.76
CA PRO A 116 54.18 -23.11 -7.00
C PRO A 116 53.00 -24.01 -6.58
N GLN A 117 53.20 -25.32 -6.80
CA GLN A 117 52.30 -26.39 -6.44
C GLN A 117 52.14 -26.45 -4.91
N GLN A 118 50.90 -26.29 -4.44
CA GLN A 118 50.52 -26.52 -3.06
C GLN A 118 49.99 -27.96 -2.92
N PRO A 119 50.42 -28.73 -1.90
CA PRO A 119 50.05 -30.12 -1.75
C PRO A 119 48.56 -30.29 -1.43
N SER A 120 47.93 -31.15 -2.20
CA SER A 120 46.55 -31.63 -2.08
C SER A 120 46.30 -32.28 -0.71
N LYS A 121 45.38 -31.69 0.07
CA LYS A 121 44.79 -32.33 1.25
C LYS A 121 43.65 -33.29 0.85
N PRO A 122 43.40 -34.36 1.64
CA PRO A 122 42.55 -35.45 1.24
C PRO A 122 41.05 -35.11 1.26
N ARG A 123 40.43 -35.47 0.13
CA ARG A 123 39.04 -35.84 -0.14
C ARG A 123 38.18 -36.12 1.11
N HIS A 124 37.38 -35.14 1.52
CA HIS A 124 36.20 -35.38 2.36
C HIS A 124 34.94 -35.39 1.49
N GLN A 125 34.37 -36.58 1.41
CA GLN A 125 32.98 -37.01 1.15
C GLN A 125 32.02 -36.06 0.39
N PRO A 126 31.34 -36.56 -0.67
CA PRO A 126 30.17 -35.89 -1.20
C PRO A 126 29.04 -35.98 -0.16
N THR A 127 28.74 -34.86 0.49
CA THR A 127 27.53 -34.71 1.28
C THR A 127 26.36 -34.89 0.32
N ALA A 128 25.60 -35.98 0.51
CA ALA A 128 24.44 -36.29 -0.30
C ALA A 128 23.55 -35.05 -0.45
N ALA A 129 23.34 -34.65 -1.71
CA ALA A 129 22.37 -33.63 -2.07
C ALA A 129 21.00 -34.09 -1.58
N ARG A 130 20.59 -33.60 -0.42
CA ARG A 130 19.25 -33.75 0.11
C ARG A 130 18.35 -33.03 -0.90
N ARG A 131 17.71 -33.79 -1.78
CA ARG A 131 16.59 -33.31 -2.58
C ARG A 131 15.54 -32.84 -1.59
N ASP A 132 15.53 -31.54 -1.32
CA ASP A 132 14.42 -30.88 -0.65
C ASP A 132 13.21 -31.08 -1.55
N ALA A 133 12.43 -32.11 -1.23
CA ALA A 133 11.11 -32.29 -1.79
C ALA A 133 10.37 -30.98 -1.59
N ALA A 134 10.12 -30.27 -2.70
CA ALA A 134 9.41 -29.00 -2.70
C ALA A 134 8.07 -29.24 -2.01
N LYS A 135 7.97 -28.78 -0.75
CA LYS A 135 6.73 -28.85 0.01
C LYS A 135 5.64 -28.20 -0.83
N PRO A 136 4.48 -28.84 -1.03
CA PRO A 136 3.40 -28.27 -1.82
C PRO A 136 3.11 -26.88 -1.28
N SER A 137 3.17 -25.90 -2.18
CA SER A 137 2.84 -24.50 -1.92
C SER A 137 1.47 -24.47 -1.25
N ARG A 138 1.43 -24.23 0.07
CA ARG A 138 0.18 -23.98 0.79
C ARG A 138 -0.44 -22.77 0.11
N ARG A 139 -1.49 -22.98 -0.69
CA ARG A 139 -2.34 -21.89 -1.20
C ARG A 139 -2.65 -21.01 -0.01
N ALA A 140 -2.32 -19.72 -0.12
CA ALA A 140 -2.60 -18.75 0.93
C ALA A 140 -4.11 -18.79 1.15
N LEU A 141 -4.54 -19.23 2.34
CA LEU A 141 -5.95 -19.14 2.71
C LEU A 141 -6.33 -17.66 2.68
N PRO A 142 -7.50 -17.29 2.12
CA PRO A 142 -7.96 -15.92 2.13
C PRO A 142 -8.06 -15.41 3.57
N SER A 143 -7.74 -14.13 3.75
CA SER A 143 -7.85 -13.50 5.06
C SER A 143 -9.25 -13.67 5.64
N THR A 144 -9.32 -14.13 6.88
CA THR A 144 -10.58 -14.31 7.60
C THR A 144 -10.85 -13.16 8.57
N ARG A 145 -10.05 -12.10 8.57
CA ARG A 145 -10.16 -11.00 9.54
C ARG A 145 -10.21 -9.67 8.80
N LEU A 146 -11.14 -8.80 9.13
CA LEU A 146 -11.21 -7.42 8.66
C LEU A 146 -10.96 -6.50 9.86
N ILE A 147 -9.98 -5.61 9.77
CA ILE A 147 -9.75 -4.57 10.78
C ILE A 147 -10.51 -3.32 10.37
N VAL A 148 -11.24 -2.75 11.32
CA VAL A 148 -11.81 -1.40 11.24
C VAL A 148 -10.97 -0.50 12.14
N ASP A 149 -10.26 0.45 11.54
CA ASP A 149 -9.33 1.32 12.25
C ASP A 149 -10.04 2.51 12.88
N LEU A 150 -10.25 2.44 14.19
CA LEU A 150 -10.98 3.46 14.94
C LEU A 150 -10.05 4.51 15.53
N SER A 151 -8.78 4.59 15.11
CA SER A 151 -7.80 5.53 15.69
C SER A 151 -8.18 7.01 15.55
N GLY A 152 -9.03 7.35 14.59
CA GLY A 152 -9.59 8.70 14.40
C GLY A 152 -11.05 8.84 14.86
N CYS A 153 -11.70 7.74 15.24
CA CYS A 153 -13.07 7.76 15.73
C CYS A 153 -13.05 7.73 17.26
N HIS A 154 -13.94 8.48 17.90
CA HIS A 154 -14.07 8.48 19.35
C HIS A 154 -15.33 7.71 19.77
N PRO A 155 -15.29 6.37 19.88
CA PRO A 155 -16.44 5.60 20.31
C PRO A 155 -16.82 5.96 21.74
N THR A 156 -18.06 6.38 21.94
CA THR A 156 -18.60 6.75 23.26
C THR A 156 -19.21 5.54 23.98
N LYS A 157 -19.54 4.48 23.23
CA LYS A 157 -20.14 3.25 23.74
C LYS A 157 -19.28 2.04 23.41
N LYS A 158 -19.36 1.03 24.29
CA LYS A 158 -18.71 -0.28 24.11
C LYS A 158 -19.78 -1.36 24.06
N PRO A 159 -20.42 -1.58 22.91
CA PRO A 159 -21.44 -2.61 22.76
C PRO A 159 -20.82 -4.00 22.95
N HIS A 160 -21.63 -4.95 23.41
CA HIS A 160 -21.18 -6.33 23.56
C HIS A 160 -20.82 -6.92 22.18
N PRO A 161 -19.70 -7.65 22.02
CA PRO A 161 -19.26 -8.14 20.72
C PRO A 161 -20.29 -9.04 20.02
N ALA A 162 -21.04 -9.85 20.77
CA ALA A 162 -22.09 -10.69 20.20
C ALA A 162 -23.25 -9.87 19.60
N SER A 163 -23.60 -8.73 20.22
CA SER A 163 -24.65 -7.84 19.71
C SER A 163 -24.23 -7.20 18.40
N LEU A 164 -22.97 -6.75 18.28
CA LEU A 164 -22.41 -6.26 17.03
C LEU A 164 -22.38 -7.36 15.95
N CYS A 165 -21.98 -8.56 16.33
CA CYS A 165 -21.91 -9.70 15.41
C CYS A 165 -23.29 -10.03 14.83
N ASN A 166 -24.33 -10.08 15.68
CA ASN A 166 -25.70 -10.34 15.24
C ASN A 166 -26.21 -9.22 14.32
N ALA A 167 -26.05 -7.95 14.72
CA ALA A 167 -26.45 -6.81 13.90
C ALA A 167 -25.78 -6.81 12.52
N LEU A 168 -24.49 -7.16 12.46
CA LEU A 168 -23.76 -7.30 11.19
C LEU A 168 -24.32 -8.45 10.34
N ASN A 169 -24.58 -9.62 10.94
CA ASN A 169 -25.12 -10.75 10.20
C ASN A 169 -26.54 -10.49 9.68
N ASP A 170 -27.37 -9.78 10.45
CA ASP A 170 -28.70 -9.35 10.04
C ASP A 170 -28.61 -8.36 8.85
N ALA A 171 -27.72 -7.38 8.93
CA ALA A 171 -27.51 -6.39 7.87
C ALA A 171 -26.92 -6.98 6.58
N LEU A 172 -26.03 -7.98 6.70
CA LEU A 172 -25.36 -8.63 5.57
C LEU A 172 -26.23 -9.70 4.87
N GLY A 173 -27.41 -10.03 5.40
CA GLY A 173 -28.41 -10.88 4.75
C GLY A 173 -27.95 -12.32 4.49
N GLY A 174 -27.10 -12.87 5.36
CA GLY A 174 -26.68 -14.28 5.35
C GLY A 174 -25.70 -14.70 4.23
N ARG A 175 -25.53 -13.90 3.17
CA ARG A 175 -24.53 -14.17 2.12
C ARG A 175 -23.10 -13.95 2.60
N LEU A 176 -22.91 -12.92 3.41
CA LEU A 176 -21.67 -12.64 4.11
C LEU A 176 -21.94 -12.82 5.60
N ALA A 177 -21.18 -13.69 6.24
CA ALA A 177 -21.33 -13.95 7.67
C ALA A 177 -20.05 -13.53 8.41
N VAL A 178 -20.24 -12.88 9.54
CA VAL A 178 -19.24 -12.58 10.56
C VAL A 178 -19.42 -13.61 11.67
N SER A 179 -18.38 -14.41 11.91
CA SER A 179 -18.39 -15.45 12.94
C SER A 179 -18.13 -14.90 14.34
N ALA A 180 -17.40 -13.79 14.44
CA ALA A 180 -17.10 -13.13 15.69
C ALA A 180 -16.68 -11.68 15.48
N VAL A 181 -16.85 -10.86 16.52
CA VAL A 181 -16.29 -9.52 16.63
C VAL A 181 -15.36 -9.50 17.84
N SER A 182 -14.22 -8.83 17.71
CA SER A 182 -13.29 -8.63 18.83
C SER A 182 -12.65 -7.25 18.74
N THR A 183 -12.07 -6.78 19.83
CA THR A 183 -11.42 -5.46 19.89
C THR A 183 -9.93 -5.65 20.18
N THR A 184 -9.09 -4.88 19.50
CA THR A 184 -7.66 -4.79 19.79
C THR A 184 -7.42 -3.98 21.07
N ARG A 185 -6.19 -4.07 21.62
CA ARG A 185 -5.78 -3.22 22.75
C ARG A 185 -5.81 -1.72 22.40
N SER A 186 -5.62 -1.36 21.13
CA SER A 186 -5.69 0.02 20.65
C SER A 186 -7.12 0.51 20.38
N GLY A 187 -8.13 -0.32 20.60
CA GLY A 187 -9.53 0.06 20.40
C GLY A 187 -10.09 -0.22 19.00
N ASN A 188 -9.28 -0.70 18.06
CA ASN A 188 -9.73 -1.09 16.71
C ASN A 188 -10.60 -2.35 16.76
N LEU A 189 -11.60 -2.45 15.89
CA LEU A 189 -12.45 -3.63 15.77
C LEU A 189 -11.84 -4.63 14.78
N ILE A 190 -11.94 -5.90 15.11
CA ILE A 190 -11.60 -7.03 14.25
C ILE A 190 -12.88 -7.83 14.02
N LEU A 191 -13.33 -7.86 12.78
CA LEU A 191 -14.44 -8.68 12.30
C LEU A 191 -13.87 -9.98 11.76
N HIS A 192 -14.27 -11.11 12.31
CA HIS A 192 -13.86 -12.42 11.83
C HIS A 192 -14.89 -12.90 10.80
N ALA A 193 -14.48 -12.97 9.54
CA ALA A 193 -15.29 -13.50 8.44
C ALA A 193 -15.47 -15.02 8.61
N SER A 194 -16.68 -15.50 8.38
CA SER A 194 -17.02 -16.93 8.43
C SER A 194 -16.52 -17.61 7.14
N ALA A 195 -15.29 -18.11 7.18
CA ALA A 195 -14.74 -18.92 6.10
C ALA A 195 -15.49 -20.27 6.01
N PRO A 196 -15.62 -20.88 4.81
CA PRO A 196 -15.07 -20.44 3.52
C PRO A 196 -16.00 -19.49 2.74
N ALA A 197 -17.25 -19.31 3.17
CA ALA A 197 -18.27 -18.57 2.41
C ALA A 197 -17.99 -17.05 2.34
N CYS A 198 -17.30 -16.51 3.34
CA CYS A 198 -17.00 -15.09 3.46
C CYS A 198 -15.51 -14.85 3.66
N SER A 199 -14.91 -13.97 2.84
CA SER A 199 -13.54 -13.49 3.01
C SER A 199 -13.55 -12.07 3.61
N ALA A 200 -12.47 -11.68 4.27
CA ALA A 200 -12.32 -10.31 4.74
C ALA A 200 -12.33 -9.29 3.61
N GLN A 201 -11.83 -9.66 2.42
CA GLN A 201 -11.93 -8.86 1.21
C GLN A 201 -13.39 -8.63 0.79
N ALA A 202 -14.23 -9.66 0.85
CA ALA A 202 -15.66 -9.53 0.54
C ALA A 202 -16.39 -8.61 1.54
N LEU A 203 -16.04 -8.69 2.84
CA LEU A 203 -16.54 -7.74 3.85
C LEU A 203 -16.06 -6.32 3.57
N ALA A 204 -14.78 -6.14 3.21
CA ALA A 204 -14.21 -4.83 2.89
C ALA A 204 -14.87 -4.18 1.67
N ALA A 205 -15.31 -4.98 0.69
CA ALA A 205 -16.10 -4.48 -0.45
C ALA A 205 -17.47 -3.91 -0.02
N HIS A 206 -17.99 -4.32 1.14
CA HIS A 206 -19.23 -3.83 1.74
C HIS A 206 -18.99 -2.86 2.91
N ARG A 207 -17.84 -2.15 2.90
CA ARG A 207 -17.41 -1.28 3.99
C ARG A 207 -18.48 -0.30 4.47
N SER A 208 -19.24 0.32 3.58
CA SER A 208 -20.21 1.36 3.96
C SER A 208 -21.41 0.77 4.71
N LEU A 209 -21.83 -0.45 4.36
CA LEU A 209 -22.86 -1.20 5.09
C LEU A 209 -22.34 -1.68 6.45
N VAL A 210 -21.09 -2.16 6.49
CA VAL A 210 -20.43 -2.53 7.74
C VAL A 210 -20.35 -1.31 8.66
N TRP A 211 -19.95 -0.15 8.13
CA TRP A 211 -19.80 1.10 8.89
C TRP A 211 -21.14 1.59 9.43
N SER A 212 -22.17 1.69 8.59
CA SER A 212 -23.50 2.15 9.00
C SER A 212 -24.14 1.26 10.06
N THR A 213 -23.76 -0.02 10.10
CA THR A 213 -24.22 -0.97 11.11
C THR A 213 -23.46 -0.83 12.44
N ILE A 214 -22.14 -0.57 12.41
CA ILE A 214 -21.32 -0.51 13.63
C ILE A 214 -21.23 0.88 14.26
N SER A 215 -21.37 1.97 13.49
CA SER A 215 -21.20 3.33 14.01
C SER A 215 -22.28 3.74 15.03
N PRO A 216 -23.59 3.44 14.85
CA PRO A 216 -24.60 3.79 15.86
C PRO A 216 -24.42 3.08 17.22
N PRO A 217 -24.20 1.75 17.30
CA PRO A 217 -24.01 1.07 18.58
C PRO A 217 -22.68 1.45 19.27
N LEU A 218 -21.68 1.90 18.52
CA LEU A 218 -20.45 2.51 19.08
C LEU A 218 -20.64 3.95 19.55
N GLY A 219 -21.78 4.57 19.23
CA GLY A 219 -22.06 5.97 19.54
C GLY A 219 -21.11 6.93 18.83
N ILE A 220 -20.72 6.60 17.59
CA ILE A 220 -19.89 7.44 16.73
C ILE A 220 -20.81 8.29 15.87
N THR A 221 -20.73 9.61 16.03
CA THR A 221 -21.53 10.60 15.29
C THR A 221 -20.82 11.15 14.07
N ASP A 222 -19.52 10.87 13.91
CA ASP A 222 -18.73 11.31 12.77
C ASP A 222 -19.20 10.59 11.49
N PRO A 223 -19.58 11.33 10.42
CA PRO A 223 -19.94 10.71 9.14
C PRO A 223 -18.74 10.08 8.42
N ALA A 224 -17.49 10.41 8.80
CA ALA A 224 -16.31 9.89 8.12
C ALA A 224 -16.15 8.37 8.35
N GLU A 225 -16.13 7.62 7.25
CA GLU A 225 -15.90 6.17 7.27
C GLU A 225 -14.42 5.88 7.60
N PRO A 226 -14.12 5.09 8.65
CA PRO A 226 -12.76 4.75 8.99
C PRO A 226 -12.13 3.82 7.94
N PRO A 227 -10.79 3.80 7.84
CA PRO A 227 -10.09 2.80 7.05
C PRO A 227 -10.47 1.38 7.50
N MET A 228 -10.89 0.56 6.54
CA MET A 228 -11.12 -0.87 6.74
C MET A 228 -10.17 -1.66 5.83
N TYR A 229 -9.43 -2.59 6.41
CA TYR A 229 -8.48 -3.41 5.66
C TYR A 229 -8.50 -4.86 6.14
N PRO A 230 -8.47 -5.84 5.23
CA PRO A 230 -8.27 -7.23 5.60
C PRO A 230 -7.02 -7.35 6.50
N ALA A 231 -7.21 -7.88 7.70
CA ALA A 231 -6.16 -8.43 8.53
C ALA A 231 -5.68 -9.75 7.91
N ASP A 232 -5.16 -9.67 6.68
CA ASP A 232 -4.06 -10.55 6.33
C ASP A 232 -2.98 -10.40 7.43
N PRO A 233 -2.29 -11.48 7.81
CA PRO A 233 -1.25 -11.37 8.82
C PRO A 233 -0.27 -10.31 8.32
N TRP A 234 -0.28 -9.14 8.99
CA TRP A 234 0.56 -7.99 8.64
C TRP A 234 1.90 -8.54 8.22
N HIS A 235 2.33 -8.19 7.02
CA HIS A 235 3.51 -8.83 6.47
C HIS A 235 4.71 -8.16 7.08
N LYS A 236 5.06 -8.63 8.29
CA LYS A 236 6.12 -8.10 9.11
C LYS A 236 7.44 -8.47 8.47
N VAL A 237 8.13 -7.45 7.97
CA VAL A 237 9.45 -7.58 7.38
C VAL A 237 10.44 -6.91 8.33
N VAL A 238 11.60 -7.53 8.47
CA VAL A 238 12.72 -6.98 9.23
C VAL A 238 13.79 -6.56 8.24
N PHE A 239 14.12 -5.28 8.27
CA PHE A 239 15.24 -4.70 7.57
C PHE A 239 16.45 -4.68 8.50
N HIS A 240 17.52 -5.33 8.06
CA HIS A 240 18.77 -5.45 8.80
C HIS A 240 19.76 -4.39 8.32
N ARG A 241 20.60 -3.92 9.25
CA ARG A 241 21.70 -2.99 8.96
C ARG A 241 21.24 -1.71 8.27
N VAL A 242 20.14 -1.15 8.74
CA VAL A 242 19.65 0.16 8.26
C VAL A 242 20.58 1.23 8.83
N PRO A 243 21.29 2.00 8.00
CA PRO A 243 22.19 3.03 8.51
C PRO A 243 21.41 4.17 9.15
N LEU A 244 21.97 4.74 10.22
CA LEU A 244 21.48 5.95 10.85
C LEU A 244 22.19 7.16 10.27
N MET A 245 21.46 8.25 10.02
CA MET A 245 22.07 9.50 9.54
C MET A 245 22.95 10.16 10.60
N GLN A 246 22.67 9.91 11.88
CA GLN A 246 23.47 10.36 13.01
C GLN A 246 23.62 9.18 13.99
N PRO A 247 24.84 8.84 14.43
CA PRO A 247 25.07 7.75 15.36
C PRO A 247 24.21 7.88 16.62
N GLY A 248 23.43 6.85 16.95
CA GLY A 248 22.56 6.82 18.13
C GLY A 248 21.25 7.61 18.02
N ALA A 249 21.03 8.42 16.98
CA ALA A 249 19.77 9.12 16.78
C ALA A 249 18.85 8.32 15.84
N LEU A 250 17.73 7.83 16.38
CA LEU A 250 16.72 7.13 15.58
C LEU A 250 15.94 8.13 14.71
N PRO A 251 15.70 7.83 13.42
CA PRO A 251 14.79 8.63 12.63
C PRO A 251 13.37 8.51 13.18
N SER A 252 12.57 9.56 13.02
CA SER A 252 11.14 9.49 13.33
C SER A 252 10.45 8.48 12.41
N ASP A 253 9.37 7.84 12.88
CA ASP A 253 8.59 6.90 12.06
C ASP A 253 8.14 7.56 10.74
N ARG A 254 7.76 8.85 10.79
CA ARG A 254 7.33 9.62 9.62
C ARG A 254 8.45 9.81 8.60
N ASP A 255 9.65 10.15 9.07
CA ASP A 255 10.80 10.35 8.17
C ASP A 255 11.27 9.01 7.58
N PHE A 256 11.22 7.94 8.37
CA PHE A 256 11.49 6.59 7.88
C PHE A 256 10.51 6.17 6.79
N ILE A 257 9.20 6.33 7.02
CA ILE A 257 8.15 6.01 6.03
C ILE A 257 8.33 6.84 4.75
N ARG A 258 8.67 8.13 4.90
CA ARG A 258 8.94 9.02 3.75
C ARG A 258 10.16 8.54 2.95
N GLU A 259 11.23 8.10 3.60
CA GLU A 259 12.42 7.59 2.89
C GLU A 259 12.11 6.28 2.16
N VAL A 260 11.42 5.34 2.82
CA VAL A 260 10.95 4.08 2.20
C VAL A 260 10.16 4.39 0.93
N ALA A 261 9.22 5.33 1.02
CA ALA A 261 8.39 5.77 -0.09
C ALA A 261 9.18 6.31 -1.27
N LYS A 262 10.03 7.32 -0.98
CA LYS A 262 10.76 8.08 -1.97
C LYS A 262 11.74 7.20 -2.73
N ARG A 263 12.46 6.31 -2.03
CA ARG A 263 13.53 5.50 -2.62
C ARG A 263 13.05 4.24 -3.32
N ASN A 264 11.94 3.66 -2.88
CA ASN A 264 11.49 2.34 -3.36
C ASN A 264 10.30 2.41 -4.32
N GLN A 265 9.92 3.62 -4.74
CA GLN A 265 8.86 3.89 -5.71
C GLN A 265 7.55 3.18 -5.32
N LEU A 266 7.18 3.29 -4.05
CA LEU A 266 5.93 2.74 -3.57
C LEU A 266 4.84 3.81 -3.77
N PRO A 267 3.85 3.58 -4.65
CA PRO A 267 2.74 4.52 -4.82
C PRO A 267 1.89 4.58 -3.54
N GLY A 268 1.54 5.79 -3.08
CA GLY A 268 0.60 5.99 -1.96
C GLY A 268 1.05 5.48 -0.59
N THR A 269 2.36 5.41 -0.35
CA THR A 269 3.03 4.76 0.79
C THR A 269 2.52 4.99 2.18
N GLN A 270 2.03 6.19 2.51
CA GLN A 270 1.56 6.48 3.86
C GLN A 270 0.42 5.56 4.30
N TYR A 271 -0.29 4.96 3.34
CA TYR A 271 -1.38 4.02 3.57
C TYR A 271 -1.00 2.55 3.37
N ARG A 272 0.26 2.23 3.04
CA ARG A 272 0.71 0.85 2.77
C ARG A 272 1.68 0.31 3.83
N ILE A 273 2.27 1.21 4.61
CA ILE A 273 3.15 0.90 5.73
C ILE A 273 2.38 1.20 7.02
N GLY A 274 2.18 0.18 7.84
CA GLY A 274 1.57 0.31 9.15
C GLY A 274 2.60 0.71 10.20
N ASN A 275 2.90 -0.20 11.12
CA ASN A 275 3.77 0.08 12.26
C ASN A 275 5.26 -0.07 11.88
N VAL A 276 6.06 0.94 12.24
CA VAL A 276 7.52 0.89 12.23
C VAL A 276 8.01 0.69 13.66
N ARG A 277 8.94 -0.24 13.86
CA ARG A 277 9.54 -0.51 15.17
C ARG A 277 11.03 -0.76 15.06
N PHE A 278 11.82 0.13 15.65
CA PHE A 278 13.26 -0.05 15.81
C PHE A 278 13.56 -1.14 16.84
N LEU A 279 14.27 -2.19 16.42
CA LEU A 279 14.67 -3.32 17.24
C LEU A 279 16.07 -3.05 17.80
N LEU A 280 16.15 -2.18 18.81
CA LEU A 280 17.38 -1.93 19.55
C LEU A 280 17.52 -2.90 20.74
N GLU A 281 18.76 -3.32 21.00
CA GLU A 281 19.12 -3.85 22.33
C GLU A 281 19.37 -2.64 23.24
N ARG A 282 18.74 -2.61 24.43
CA ARG A 282 18.69 -1.43 25.31
C ARG A 282 20.05 -0.93 25.82
N ASP A 283 21.11 -1.72 25.72
CA ASP A 283 22.35 -1.51 26.49
C ASP A 283 23.64 -1.40 25.65
N LYS A 284 23.58 -0.96 24.38
CA LYS A 284 24.82 -0.81 23.58
C LYS A 284 25.05 0.64 23.13
N ALA A 285 26.34 0.97 23.05
CA ALA A 285 26.96 2.19 22.52
C ALA A 285 26.26 2.76 21.27
N PRO A 286 26.44 4.07 20.97
CA PRO A 286 25.89 4.67 19.75
C PRO A 286 26.23 3.79 18.55
N ARG A 287 25.18 3.33 17.85
CA ARG A 287 25.34 2.48 16.67
C ARG A 287 25.23 3.33 15.42
N GLU A 288 25.94 2.91 14.39
CA GLU A 288 25.82 3.43 13.03
C GLU A 288 24.67 2.77 12.27
N GLU A 289 24.25 1.57 12.71
CA GLU A 289 23.23 0.76 12.05
C GLU A 289 22.19 0.22 13.04
N VAL A 290 20.95 0.08 12.56
CA VAL A 290 19.82 -0.46 13.32
C VAL A 290 19.08 -1.56 12.55
N THR A 291 18.35 -2.38 13.28
CA THR A 291 17.41 -3.33 12.69
C THR A 291 16.00 -2.80 12.88
N VAL A 292 15.20 -2.75 11.82
CA VAL A 292 13.87 -2.15 11.84
C VAL A 292 12.84 -3.19 11.43
N ARG A 293 11.79 -3.35 12.23
CA ARG A 293 10.60 -4.10 11.84
C ARG A 293 9.62 -3.13 11.20
N VAL A 294 9.15 -3.48 10.01
CA VAL A 294 8.14 -2.72 9.28
C VAL A 294 7.00 -3.66 8.97
N ASP A 295 5.81 -3.20 9.28
CA ASP A 295 4.60 -3.97 9.04
C ASP A 295 3.94 -3.43 7.76
N PHE A 296 3.85 -4.28 6.73
CA PHE A 296 3.20 -3.94 5.46
C PHE A 296 1.74 -4.39 5.47
N ILE A 297 0.87 -3.55 4.92
CA ILE A 297 -0.55 -3.85 4.70
C ILE A 297 -0.69 -4.84 3.55
N GLU A 298 0.03 -4.60 2.45
CA GLU A 298 -0.06 -5.41 1.23
C GLU A 298 0.99 -6.52 1.18
N GLN A 299 0.57 -7.72 0.76
CA GLN A 299 1.45 -8.89 0.67
C GLN A 299 2.51 -8.75 -0.42
N GLU A 300 2.12 -8.15 -1.54
CA GLU A 300 2.94 -7.95 -2.71
C GLU A 300 4.14 -7.06 -2.37
N ASP A 301 3.92 -5.99 -1.60
CA ASP A 301 4.98 -5.09 -1.16
C ASP A 301 5.97 -5.83 -0.26
N ALA A 302 5.47 -6.55 0.75
CA ALA A 302 6.34 -7.32 1.62
C ALA A 302 7.10 -8.42 0.86
N ARG A 303 6.46 -9.12 -0.08
CA ARG A 303 7.13 -10.12 -0.94
C ARG A 303 8.22 -9.47 -1.80
N ARG A 304 7.93 -8.32 -2.40
CA ARG A 304 8.90 -7.54 -3.18
C ARG A 304 10.10 -7.19 -2.32
N PHE A 305 9.89 -6.63 -1.14
CA PHE A 305 10.99 -6.30 -0.23
C PHE A 305 11.76 -7.52 0.26
N LEU A 306 11.08 -8.64 0.53
CA LEU A 306 11.75 -9.89 0.92
C LEU A 306 12.62 -10.48 -0.19
N ARG A 307 12.24 -10.28 -1.45
CA ARG A 307 12.99 -10.74 -2.62
C ARG A 307 14.14 -9.80 -2.96
N ASP A 308 13.85 -8.51 -3.03
CA ASP A 308 14.74 -7.51 -3.62
C ASP A 308 15.57 -6.76 -2.57
N GLY A 309 15.25 -6.89 -1.28
CA GLY A 309 15.75 -6.00 -0.23
C GLY A 309 15.10 -4.62 -0.28
N ILE A 310 15.66 -3.64 0.42
CA ILE A 310 15.16 -2.26 0.44
C ILE A 310 16.32 -1.27 0.35
N PHE A 311 16.13 -0.12 -0.30
CA PHE A 311 17.11 0.96 -0.29
C PHE A 311 16.71 2.04 0.72
N LEU A 312 17.56 2.31 1.72
CA LEU A 312 17.31 3.26 2.81
C LEU A 312 18.57 4.06 3.11
N PHE A 313 18.43 5.39 3.21
CA PHE A 313 19.50 6.31 3.59
C PHE A 313 20.83 6.06 2.84
N GLY A 314 20.74 5.78 1.54
CA GLY A 314 21.90 5.56 0.68
C GLY A 314 22.47 4.13 0.68
N SER A 315 21.90 3.19 1.43
CA SER A 315 22.37 1.79 1.47
C SER A 315 21.28 0.78 1.14
N HIS A 316 21.68 -0.31 0.48
CA HIS A 316 20.82 -1.47 0.27
C HIS A 316 20.81 -2.36 1.52
N CYS A 317 19.63 -2.52 2.11
CA CYS A 317 19.41 -3.24 3.34
C CYS A 317 18.75 -4.59 3.06
N ARG A 318 19.23 -5.63 3.73
CA ARG A 318 18.66 -6.97 3.62
C ARG A 318 17.32 -7.03 4.35
N ALA A 319 16.32 -7.60 3.68
CA ALA A 319 15.01 -7.88 4.26
C ALA A 319 14.88 -9.36 4.66
N THR A 320 14.18 -9.64 5.75
CA THR A 320 13.79 -11.00 6.15
C THR A 320 12.40 -11.03 6.73
N ARG A 321 11.71 -12.18 6.69
CA ARG A 321 10.41 -12.33 7.33
C ARG A 321 10.58 -12.28 8.85
N TYR A 322 9.82 -11.43 9.52
CA TYR A 322 9.80 -11.38 10.97
C TYR A 322 9.32 -12.72 11.54
N LYS A 323 10.10 -13.28 12.45
CA LYS A 323 9.72 -14.45 13.24
C LYS A 323 9.46 -13.97 14.67
N PRO A 324 8.22 -14.09 15.19
CA PRO A 324 7.97 -13.82 16.60
C PRO A 324 8.92 -14.65 17.45
N ARG A 325 9.60 -14.03 18.42
CA ARG A 325 10.31 -14.81 19.44
C ARG A 325 9.25 -15.63 20.18
N SER A 326 9.30 -16.94 20.04
CA SER A 326 8.53 -17.83 20.91
C SER A 326 8.98 -17.52 22.34
N SER A 327 8.06 -17.10 23.20
CA SER A 327 8.33 -16.79 24.61
C SER A 327 8.56 -18.04 25.46
N ASN A 328 8.91 -19.17 24.84
CA ASN A 328 9.20 -20.41 25.54
C ASN A 328 10.53 -20.25 26.29
N GLY A 329 10.49 -20.15 27.62
CA GLY A 329 11.66 -20.45 28.46
C GLY A 329 12.02 -19.51 29.61
N ARG A 330 11.23 -18.48 29.94
CA ARG A 330 11.30 -17.90 31.30
C ARG A 330 10.25 -18.53 32.20
N GLN A 331 10.39 -19.83 32.44
CA GLN A 331 9.99 -20.36 33.74
C GLN A 331 11.02 -19.83 34.73
N THR A 332 10.66 -18.75 35.42
CA THR A 332 11.34 -18.37 36.66
C THR A 332 11.18 -19.56 37.59
N SER A 333 12.23 -20.37 37.74
CA SER A 333 12.39 -21.25 38.88
C SER A 333 12.37 -20.36 40.12
N GLY A 334 11.19 -20.22 40.73
CA GLY A 334 11.04 -19.65 42.04
C GLY A 334 11.82 -20.53 43.00
N GLY A 335 12.99 -20.06 43.40
CA GLY A 335 13.70 -20.62 44.53
C GLY A 335 12.86 -20.35 45.78
N HIS A 336 12.35 -21.42 46.38
CA HIS A 336 12.02 -21.41 47.79
C HIS A 336 13.34 -21.38 48.57
N GLY A 337 13.58 -20.25 49.20
CA GLY A 337 14.43 -20.09 50.38
C GLY A 337 13.59 -19.36 51.41
#